data_AF-A0A7N2QZ60-F1
#
_entry.id   AF-A0A7N2QZ60-F1
#
_cell.length_a   1.000
_cell.length_b   1.000
_cell.length_c   1.000
_cell.angle_alpha   90.00
_cell.angle_beta   90.00
_cell.angle_gamma   90.00
#
_symmetry.space_group_name_H-M   'P 1'
#
loop_
_entity.id
_entity.type
_entity.pdbx_description
1 polymer ?
#
loop_
_entity_poly.entity_id
_entity_poly.type
_entity_poly.pdbx_seq_one_letter_code
_entity_poly.pdbx_strand_id
1 'polypeptide(L)'
;MDMAITSLTLSSMCSYTWLQSSMPPPPPSPPPRLSVCCYSSTQLSVHKTLTHIHSSSVIACLRANSAELALKVARAILSDGISVLEIVMSTPGLFKVV
;
A
#
# COMPACT_ATOMS: atom_id res chain seq x y z
N MET A 1 -15.25 2.02 -24.99
CA MET A 1 -14.94 1.81 -23.55
C MET A 1 -13.47 2.12 -23.43
N ASP A 2 -13.15 3.40 -23.44
CA ASP A 2 -11.82 3.88 -23.82
C ASP A 2 -11.07 4.28 -22.56
N MET A 3 -10.12 3.45 -22.15
CA MET A 3 -9.30 3.67 -20.97
C MET A 3 -8.03 4.42 -21.37
N ALA A 4 -8.01 5.72 -21.07
CA ALA A 4 -6.87 6.59 -21.30
C ALA A 4 -5.72 6.23 -20.34
N ILE A 5 -4.64 5.64 -20.87
CA ILE A 5 -3.38 5.50 -20.14
C ILE A 5 -2.69 6.86 -20.17
N THR A 6 -2.87 7.62 -19.09
CA THR A 6 -2.23 8.94 -18.94
C THR A 6 -0.81 8.72 -18.43
N SER A 7 0.15 8.75 -19.36
CA SER A 7 1.58 8.75 -19.01
C SER A 7 1.98 10.16 -18.57
N LEU A 8 2.39 10.33 -17.31
CA LEU A 8 2.89 11.60 -16.80
C LEU A 8 4.33 11.44 -16.31
N THR A 9 5.27 11.89 -17.13
CA THR A 9 6.65 12.20 -16.76
C THR A 9 6.72 13.60 -16.17
N LEU A 10 7.29 13.81 -14.97
CA LEU A 10 7.83 15.10 -14.50
C LEU A 10 8.62 14.84 -13.20
N SER A 11 9.96 14.94 -13.17
CA SER A 11 10.83 16.11 -13.07
C SER A 11 10.99 16.71 -11.65
N SER A 12 12.15 16.43 -11.05
CA SER A 12 13.12 17.33 -10.38
C SER A 12 12.71 18.54 -9.49
N MET A 13 13.47 18.68 -8.39
CA MET A 13 13.74 19.86 -7.52
C MET A 13 12.68 20.18 -6.43
N CYS A 14 12.97 20.70 -5.24
CA CYS A 14 14.19 21.21 -4.60
C CYS A 14 14.00 21.33 -3.07
N SER A 15 15.11 21.38 -2.35
CA SER A 15 15.29 21.56 -0.90
C SER A 15 14.76 22.89 -0.34
N TYR A 16 14.31 22.91 0.92
CA TYR A 16 14.28 24.12 1.75
C TYR A 16 14.69 23.82 3.19
N THR A 17 15.90 24.27 3.52
CA THR A 17 16.46 24.41 4.87
C THR A 17 16.09 25.79 5.42
N TRP A 18 16.03 25.90 6.75
CA TRP A 18 16.09 27.11 7.60
C TRP A 18 14.80 27.85 7.97
N LEU A 19 14.85 28.39 9.21
CA LEU A 19 13.90 29.15 10.02
C LEU A 19 13.06 28.21 10.92
N GLN A 20 13.02 28.33 12.25
CA GLN A 20 12.98 29.54 13.06
C GLN A 20 13.26 29.24 14.55
N SER A 21 13.80 30.25 15.21
CA SER A 21 14.29 30.33 16.58
C SER A 21 13.19 30.32 17.67
N SER A 22 13.53 29.76 18.84
CA SER A 22 13.06 30.13 20.20
C SER A 22 11.56 30.06 20.56
N MET A 23 11.12 28.97 21.21
CA MET A 23 9.88 28.93 22.02
C MET A 23 10.17 28.40 23.45
N PRO A 24 9.53 28.96 24.50
CA PRO A 24 9.63 28.44 25.87
C PRO A 24 8.95 27.06 26.00
N PRO A 25 9.36 26.21 26.97
CA PRO A 25 8.82 24.87 27.10
C PRO A 25 7.34 24.90 27.55
N PRO A 26 6.47 24.07 26.95
CA PRO A 26 5.07 23.95 27.38
C PRO A 26 4.95 23.30 28.78
N PRO A 27 3.87 23.58 29.52
CA PRO A 27 3.59 22.94 30.81
C PRO A 27 3.44 21.41 30.66
N PRO A 28 3.72 20.63 31.71
CA PRO A 28 3.62 19.17 31.65
C PRO A 28 2.18 18.74 31.38
N SER A 29 2.01 18.02 30.27
CA SER A 29 0.74 17.44 29.85
C SER A 29 0.26 16.37 30.85
N PRO A 30 -1.04 16.31 31.18
CA PRO A 30 -1.60 15.25 32.03
C PRO A 30 -1.36 13.87 31.39
N PRO A 31 -1.24 12.80 32.19
CA PRO A 31 -0.90 11.48 31.69
C PRO A 31 -1.96 11.01 30.66
N PRO A 32 -1.53 10.47 29.51
CA PRO A 32 -2.46 10.01 28.49
C PRO A 32 -3.30 8.87 29.07
N ARG A 33 -4.62 9.08 29.15
CA ARG A 33 -5.56 7.98 29.37
C ARG A 33 -5.52 7.12 28.11
N LEU A 34 -4.77 6.03 28.16
CA LEU A 34 -4.77 4.98 27.15
C LEU A 34 -6.15 4.34 27.14
N SER A 35 -7.08 4.92 26.39
CA SER A 35 -8.26 4.21 25.93
C SER A 35 -7.77 3.20 24.90
N VAL A 36 -7.54 1.97 25.37
CA VAL A 36 -7.33 0.83 24.49
C VAL A 36 -8.69 0.55 23.83
N CYS A 37 -8.95 1.21 22.72
CA CYS A 37 -9.99 0.82 21.81
C CYS A 37 -9.54 -0.50 21.18
N CYS A 38 -10.12 -1.62 21.62
CA CYS A 38 -10.06 -2.90 20.93
C CYS A 38 -10.84 -2.78 19.61
N TYR A 39 -10.33 -1.99 18.67
CA TYR A 39 -10.85 -1.95 17.30
C TYR A 39 -10.50 -3.29 16.68
N SER A 40 -11.52 -4.06 16.29
CA SER A 40 -11.34 -5.39 15.71
C SER A 40 -10.25 -5.36 14.64
N SER A 41 -9.20 -6.16 14.84
CA SER A 41 -7.99 -6.23 14.00
C SER A 41 -8.32 -6.40 12.49
N THR A 42 -9.48 -6.98 12.19
CA THR A 42 -10.05 -7.12 10.85
C THR A 42 -10.40 -5.80 10.16
N GLN A 43 -10.95 -4.80 10.86
CA GLN A 43 -11.24 -3.49 10.25
C GLN A 43 -9.97 -2.71 9.92
N LEU A 44 -8.95 -2.82 10.79
CA LEU A 44 -7.66 -2.17 10.58
C LEU A 44 -6.90 -2.80 9.40
N SER A 45 -7.04 -4.12 9.22
CA SER A 45 -6.56 -4.86 8.05
C SER A 45 -7.21 -4.39 6.76
N VAL A 46 -8.56 -4.30 6.72
CA VAL A 46 -9.29 -3.85 5.52
C VAL A 46 -8.93 -2.41 5.17
N HIS A 47 -8.87 -1.51 6.17
CA HIS A 47 -8.50 -0.12 5.94
C HIS A 47 -7.07 0.00 5.37
N LYS A 48 -6.11 -0.77 5.90
CA LYS A 48 -4.74 -0.79 5.38
C LYS A 48 -4.67 -1.29 3.93
N THR A 49 -5.40 -2.35 3.61
CA THR A 49 -5.46 -2.87 2.23
C THR A 49 -6.11 -1.87 1.28
N LEU A 50 -7.21 -1.24 1.68
CA LEU A 50 -7.85 -0.20 0.87
C LEU A 50 -6.93 1.00 0.67
N THR A 51 -6.22 1.45 1.69
CA THR A 51 -5.22 2.52 1.57
C THR A 51 -4.15 2.12 0.57
N HIS A 52 -3.63 0.89 0.60
CA HIS A 52 -2.68 0.42 -0.40
C HIS A 52 -3.27 0.44 -1.82
N ILE A 53 -4.50 -0.02 -2.02
CA ILE A 53 -5.19 0.04 -3.32
C ILE A 53 -5.33 1.48 -3.82
N HIS A 54 -5.80 2.40 -2.97
CA HIS A 54 -5.98 3.80 -3.35
C HIS A 54 -4.67 4.55 -3.57
N SER A 55 -3.62 4.20 -2.83
CA SER A 55 -2.29 4.81 -2.97
C SER A 55 -1.47 4.18 -4.10
N SER A 56 -1.89 3.03 -4.65
CA SER A 56 -1.15 2.36 -5.71
C SER A 56 -1.42 3.05 -7.05
N SER A 57 -0.35 3.46 -7.72
CA SER A 57 -0.42 3.99 -9.09
C SER A 57 -0.63 2.90 -10.14
N VAL A 58 -0.23 1.67 -9.82
CA VAL A 58 -0.30 0.51 -10.72
C VAL A 58 -0.84 -0.69 -9.96
N ILE A 59 -1.78 -1.41 -10.56
CA ILE A 59 -2.25 -2.71 -10.09
C ILE A 59 -1.91 -3.73 -11.17
N ALA A 60 -1.09 -4.73 -10.82
CA ALA A 60 -0.77 -5.80 -11.74
C ALA A 60 -1.91 -6.84 -11.73
N CYS A 61 -2.30 -7.34 -12.90
CA CYS A 61 -3.28 -8.40 -13.03
C CYS A 61 -2.59 -9.70 -13.43
N LEU A 62 -2.75 -10.75 -12.61
CA LEU A 62 -2.15 -12.05 -12.82
C LEU A 62 -3.23 -13.10 -13.08
N ARG A 63 -3.14 -13.73 -14.26
CA ARG A 63 -3.90 -14.93 -14.62
C ARG A 63 -2.92 -16.01 -15.04
N ALA A 64 -2.96 -17.15 -14.38
CA ALA A 64 -2.04 -18.27 -14.64
C ALA A 64 -2.80 -19.59 -14.70
N ASN A 65 -2.31 -20.53 -15.50
CA ASN A 65 -2.82 -21.90 -15.64
C ASN A 65 -2.19 -22.88 -14.63
N SER A 66 -1.29 -22.40 -13.77
CA SER A 66 -0.60 -23.20 -12.76
C SER A 66 -0.39 -22.37 -11.50
N ALA A 67 -0.62 -23.00 -10.34
CA ALA A 67 -0.39 -22.39 -9.03
C ALA A 67 1.10 -22.09 -8.78
N GLU A 68 2.00 -22.94 -9.29
CA GLU A 68 3.44 -22.75 -9.13
C GLU A 68 3.94 -21.53 -9.92
N LEU A 69 3.48 -21.40 -11.17
CA LEU A 69 3.81 -20.24 -12.00
C LEU A 69 3.24 -18.97 -11.40
N ALA A 70 1.99 -19.00 -10.92
CA ALA A 70 1.39 -17.85 -10.27
C ALA A 70 2.19 -17.39 -9.04
N LEU A 71 2.63 -18.31 -8.19
CA LEU A 71 3.42 -17.99 -7.01
C LEU A 71 4.78 -17.37 -7.39
N LYS A 72 5.48 -17.93 -8.38
CA LYS A 72 6.75 -17.41 -8.87
C LYS A 72 6.59 -15.99 -9.42
N VAL A 73 5.58 -15.77 -10.25
CA VAL A 73 5.31 -14.47 -10.87
C VAL A 73 4.85 -13.45 -9.83
N ALA A 74 3.97 -13.83 -8.90
CA ALA A 74 3.52 -12.95 -7.82
C ALA A 74 4.70 -12.46 -6.97
N ARG A 75 5.62 -13.36 -6.60
CA ARG A 75 6.84 -12.99 -5.86
C ARG A 75 7.73 -12.03 -6.64
N ALA A 76 7.91 -12.28 -7.94
CA ALA A 76 8.71 -11.41 -8.79
C ALA A 76 8.11 -10.00 -8.87
N ILE A 77 6.80 -9.90 -9.11
CA ILE A 77 6.07 -8.64 -9.19
C ILE A 77 6.15 -7.84 -7.87
N LEU A 78 5.95 -8.51 -6.74
CA LEU A 78 6.04 -7.87 -5.42
C LEU A 78 7.48 -7.40 -5.12
N SER A 79 8.48 -8.17 -5.54
CA SER A 79 9.90 -7.80 -5.39
C SER A 79 10.30 -6.64 -6.30
N ASP A 80 9.61 -6.47 -7.42
CA ASP A 80 9.80 -5.37 -8.37
C ASP A 80 9.13 -4.06 -7.91
N GLY A 81 8.48 -4.06 -6.74
CA GLY A 81 7.92 -2.85 -6.12
C GLY A 81 6.45 -2.58 -6.43
N ILE A 82 5.75 -3.53 -7.07
CA ILE A 82 4.30 -3.46 -7.21
C ILE A 82 3.67 -3.85 -5.88
N SER A 83 2.91 -2.91 -5.29
CA SER A 83 2.32 -3.08 -3.95
C SER A 83 0.99 -3.83 -3.95
N VAL A 84 0.28 -3.86 -5.07
CA VAL A 84 -1.05 -4.47 -5.21
C VAL A 84 -1.12 -5.35 -6.47
N LEU A 85 -1.52 -6.59 -6.27
CA LEU A 85 -1.64 -7.62 -7.32
C LEU A 85 -3.07 -8.22 -7.29
N GLU A 86 -3.76 -8.18 -8.41
CA GLU A 86 -5.03 -8.88 -8.63
C GLU A 86 -4.76 -10.28 -9.19
N ILE A 87 -5.31 -11.33 -8.58
CA ILE A 87 -5.15 -12.72 -9.05
C ILE A 87 -6.51 -13.24 -9.51
N VAL A 88 -6.61 -13.59 -10.80
CA VAL A 88 -7.82 -14.18 -11.36
C VAL A 88 -7.89 -15.66 -10.99
N MET A 89 -8.88 -16.03 -10.18
CA MET A 89 -9.14 -17.39 -9.70
C MET A 89 -9.76 -18.31 -10.77
N SER A 90 -9.09 -18.39 -11.92
CA SER A 90 -9.52 -19.20 -13.08
C SER A 90 -8.92 -20.61 -13.10
N THR A 91 -7.93 -20.88 -12.24
CA THR A 91 -7.23 -22.16 -12.15
C THR A 91 -7.34 -22.73 -10.74
N PRO A 92 -7.77 -24.00 -10.58
CA PRO A 92 -7.76 -24.67 -9.28
C PRO A 92 -6.37 -24.63 -8.63
N GLY A 93 -6.31 -24.27 -7.34
CA GLY A 93 -5.06 -24.20 -6.58
C GLY A 93 -4.41 -22.81 -6.49
N LEU A 94 -4.89 -21.81 -7.23
CA LEU A 94 -4.38 -20.42 -7.13
C LEU A 94 -4.62 -19.76 -5.77
N PHE A 95 -5.58 -20.25 -4.98
CA PHE A 95 -5.84 -19.76 -3.62
C PHE A 95 -4.64 -19.92 -2.68
N LYS A 96 -3.67 -20.78 -3.01
CA LYS A 96 -2.45 -20.97 -2.22
C LYS A 96 -1.41 -19.85 -2.43
N VAL A 97 -1.66 -18.96 -3.39
CA VAL A 97 -0.77 -17.83 -3.72
C VAL A 97 -1.07 -16.62 -2.83
N VAL A 98 -2.27 -16.55 -2.25
CA VAL A 98 -2.77 -15.45 -1.40
C VAL A 98 -2.79 -15.83 0.07
#